data_AF-A0A8I0H812-F1
#
_entry.id   AF-A0A8I0H812-F1
#
_cell.length_a   1.000
_cell.length_b   1.000
_cell.length_c   1.000
_cell.angle_alpha   90.00
_cell.angle_beta   90.00
_cell.angle_gamma   90.00
#
_symmetry.space_group_name_H-M   'P 1'
#
loop_
_entity.id
_entity.type
_entity.pdbx_description
1 polymer ?
#
loop_
_entity_poly.entity_id
_entity_poly.type
_entity_poly.pdbx_seq_one_letter_code
_entity_poly.pdbx_strand_id
1 'polypeptide(L)' 'VEIRHNTDENAANDVVYTFEQDALGRQTAVKVGNQTLSQSAYQNDPTKPNFGTLIATTYGNGAKISSRYDDFNRVTG' A
#
# COMPACT_ATOMS: atom_id res chain seq x y z
N VAL A 1 -0.72 11.08 3.00
CA VAL A 1 -0.11 11.48 4.31
C VAL A 1 1.39 11.46 4.15
N GLU A 2 2.12 12.37 4.81
CA GLU A 2 3.58 12.41 4.80
C GLU A 2 4.12 12.35 6.23
N ILE A 3 5.16 11.54 6.45
CA ILE A 3 5.84 11.41 7.74
C ILE A 3 7.34 11.56 7.50
N ARG A 4 8.02 12.35 8.32
CA ARG A 4 9.47 12.56 8.24
C ARG A 4 10.14 11.90 9.43
N HIS A 5 11.24 11.19 9.17
CA HIS A 5 12.10 10.64 10.21
C HIS A 5 13.50 11.23 10.06
N ASN A 6 13.98 11.87 11.13
CA ASN A 6 15.32 12.41 11.23
C ASN A 6 15.79 12.27 12.69
N THR A 7 17.09 12.05 12.87
CA THR A 7 17.74 11.97 14.20
C THR A 7 18.57 13.21 14.52
N ASP A 8 18.60 14.21 13.63
CA ASP A 8 19.28 15.48 13.79
C ASP A 8 18.40 16.68 13.38
N GLU A 9 18.94 17.90 13.46
CA GLU A 9 18.24 19.15 13.12
C GLU A 9 18.38 19.54 11.64
N ASN A 10 19.15 18.79 10.84
CA ASN A 10 19.37 19.08 9.43
C ASN A 10 18.24 18.49 8.59
N ALA A 11 17.28 19.31 8.18
CA ALA A 11 16.15 18.90 7.36
C ALA A 11 16.54 18.25 6.01
N ALA A 12 17.77 18.45 5.51
CA ALA A 12 18.24 17.75 4.32
C ALA A 12 18.42 16.23 4.54
N ASN A 13 18.54 15.80 5.80
CA ASN A 13 18.66 14.39 6.19
C ASN A 13 17.28 13.73 6.41
N ASP A 14 16.18 14.47 6.20
CA ASP A 14 14.84 13.94 6.41
C ASP A 14 14.57 12.75 5.47
N VAL A 15 14.28 11.61 6.07
CA VAL A 15 13.72 10.47 5.36
C VAL A 15 12.21 10.66 5.31
N VAL A 16 11.71 11.09 4.15
CA VAL A 16 10.30 11.40 3.93
C VAL A 16 9.56 10.17 3.41
N TYR A 17 8.60 9.69 4.19
CA TYR A 17 7.65 8.65 3.78
C TYR A 17 6.35 9.27 3.28
N THR A 18 5.86 8.80 2.13
CA THR A 18 4.58 9.20 1.56
C THR A 18 3.65 8.01 1.45
N PHE A 19 2.41 8.21 1.92
CA PHE A 19 1.31 7.25 1.83
C PHE A 19 0.26 7.79 0.87
N GLU A 20 0.18 7.15 -0.30
CA GLU A 20 -0.83 7.44 -1.32
C GLU A 20 -2.10 6.66 -1.03
N GLN A 21 -3.24 7.26 -1.31
CA GLN A 21 -4.55 6.67 -1.09
C GLN A 21 -5.41 6.82 -2.34
N ASP A 22 -6.36 5.91 -2.53
CA ASP A 22 -7.43 6.09 -3.51
C ASP A 22 -8.54 7.03 -3.00
N ALA A 23 -9.56 7.24 -3.83
CA ALA A 23 -10.71 8.08 -3.48
C ALA A 23 -11.53 7.57 -2.28
N LEU A 24 -11.33 6.32 -1.86
CA LEU A 24 -11.99 5.72 -0.69
C LEU A 24 -11.09 5.78 0.57
N GLY A 25 -9.90 6.37 0.47
CA GLY A 25 -8.95 6.48 1.57
C GLY A 25 -8.13 5.21 1.82
N ARG A 26 -8.17 4.22 0.92
CA ARG A 26 -7.36 3.00 1.06
C ARG A 26 -5.96 3.25 0.53
N GLN A 27 -4.93 2.82 1.28
CA GLN A 27 -3.55 3.03 0.90
C GLN A 27 -3.16 2.24 -0.36
N THR A 28 -2.74 2.92 -1.42
CA THR A 28 -2.36 2.32 -2.71
C THR A 28 -0.86 2.22 -2.93
N ALA A 29 -0.07 3.10 -2.30
CA ALA A 29 1.39 3.02 -2.34
C ALA A 29 2.03 3.60 -1.09
N VAL A 30 3.20 3.06 -0.75
CA VAL A 30 4.13 3.64 0.23
C VAL A 30 5.42 3.97 -0.49
N LYS A 31 5.92 5.19 -0.29
CA LYS A 31 7.16 5.68 -0.92
C LYS A 31 8.10 6.26 0.13
N VAL A 32 9.39 6.25 -0.19
CA VAL A 32 10.43 7.01 0.53
C VAL A 32 11.14 7.90 -0.49
N GLY A 33 11.01 9.22 -0.33
CA GLY A 33 11.35 10.17 -1.40
C GLY A 33 10.69 9.75 -2.73
N ASN A 34 11.49 9.49 -3.75
CA ASN A 34 11.02 9.05 -5.07
C ASN A 34 10.94 7.52 -5.24
N GLN A 35 11.39 6.73 -4.26
CA GLN A 35 11.39 5.28 -4.33
C GLN A 35 10.06 4.70 -3.85
N THR A 36 9.46 3.79 -4.61
CA THR A 36 8.29 3.03 -4.17
C THR A 36 8.73 1.82 -3.33
N LEU A 37 8.21 1.73 -2.11
CA LEU A 37 8.45 0.63 -1.17
C LEU A 37 7.39 -0.47 -1.30
N SER A 38 6.14 -0.07 -1.53
CA SER A 38 5.05 -1.01 -1.81
C SER A 38 3.95 -0.39 -2.65
N GLN A 39 3.24 -1.24 -3.39
CA GLN A 39 1.99 -0.94 -4.07
C GLN A 39 0.94 -1.97 -3.71
N SER A 40 -0.24 -1.49 -3.35
CA SER A 40 -1.42 -2.26 -2.97
C SER A 40 -2.46 -2.21 -4.09
N ALA A 41 -2.98 -3.38 -4.48
CA ALA A 41 -4.07 -3.51 -5.43
C ALA A 41 -5.30 -4.07 -4.74
N TYR A 42 -6.45 -3.45 -4.96
CA TYR A 42 -7.72 -3.83 -4.36
C TYR A 42 -8.70 -4.37 -5.41
N GLN A 43 -9.59 -5.27 -5.00
CA GLN A 43 -10.76 -5.64 -5.79
C GLN A 43 -11.71 -4.44 -5.82
N ASN A 44 -11.85 -3.83 -6.99
CA ASN A 44 -12.60 -2.59 -7.19
C ASN A 44 -13.80 -2.76 -8.12
N ASP A 45 -14.01 -3.95 -8.68
CA ASP A 45 -15.22 -4.28 -9.41
C ASP A 45 -16.33 -4.63 -8.41
N PRO A 46 -17.38 -3.80 -8.28
CA PRO A 46 -18.46 -4.03 -7.32
C PRO A 46 -19.32 -5.27 -7.67
N THR A 47 -19.14 -5.83 -8.86
CA THR A 47 -19.85 -7.04 -9.30
C THR A 47 -19.10 -8.32 -8.96
N LYS A 48 -17.84 -8.23 -8.49
CA LYS A 48 -17.03 -9.37 -8.08
C LYS A 48 -17.16 -9.64 -6.59
N PRO A 49 -17.02 -10.91 -6.16
CA PRO A 49 -16.86 -11.24 -4.76
C PRO A 49 -15.69 -10.46 -4.14
N ASN A 50 -15.75 -10.25 -2.83
CA ASN A 50 -14.70 -9.60 -2.07
C ASN A 50 -14.37 -8.17 -2.52
N PHE A 51 -15.37 -7.44 -3.04
CA PHE A 51 -15.23 -6.02 -3.29
C PHE A 51 -14.64 -5.28 -2.08
N GLY A 52 -13.63 -4.46 -2.33
CA GLY A 52 -12.95 -3.69 -1.31
C GLY A 52 -11.70 -4.36 -0.72
N THR A 53 -11.49 -5.66 -0.89
CA THR A 53 -10.34 -6.37 -0.27
C THR A 53 -9.02 -6.16 -1.02
N LEU A 54 -7.91 -6.28 -0.30
CA LEU A 54 -6.55 -6.19 -0.82
C LEU A 54 -6.16 -7.50 -1.52
N ILE A 55 -6.10 -7.50 -2.85
CA ILE A 55 -5.83 -8.72 -3.62
C ILE A 55 -4.34 -8.93 -3.90
N ALA A 56 -3.51 -7.88 -3.85
CA ALA A 56 -2.07 -8.02 -3.97
C ALA A 56 -1.30 -6.84 -3.37
N THR A 57 -0.09 -7.15 -2.88
CA THR A 57 0.95 -6.16 -2.56
C THR A 57 2.21 -6.49 -3.33
N THR A 58 2.74 -5.52 -4.08
CA THR A 58 4.04 -5.62 -4.75
C THR A 58 5.03 -4.75 -3.99
N TYR A 59 6.15 -5.33 -3.57
CA TYR A 59 7.20 -4.63 -2.83
C TYR A 59 8.22 -4.02 -3.78
N GLY A 60 8.99 -3.03 -3.29
CA GLY A 60 10.01 -2.33 -4.07
C GLY A 60 11.15 -3.24 -4.57
N ASN A 61 11.30 -4.43 -4.00
CA ASN A 61 12.21 -5.47 -4.49
C ASN A 61 11.60 -6.38 -5.59
N GLY A 62 10.38 -6.06 -6.05
CA GLY A 62 9.65 -6.82 -7.06
C GLY A 62 8.89 -8.04 -6.54
N ALA A 63 9.07 -8.43 -5.27
CA ALA A 63 8.31 -9.53 -4.69
C ALA A 63 6.82 -9.17 -4.63
N LYS A 64 5.96 -10.11 -5.01
CA LYS A 64 4.51 -9.94 -5.00
C LYS A 64 3.85 -10.97 -4.11
N ILE A 65 3.04 -10.49 -3.18
CA ILE A 65 2.14 -11.31 -2.37
C ILE A 65 0.74 -11.09 -2.90
N SER A 66 -0.01 -12.17 -3.10
CA SER A 66 -1.40 -12.11 -3.53
C SER A 66 -2.26 -12.85 -2.52
N SER A 67 -3.48 -12.36 -2.33
CA SER A 67 -4.45 -12.92 -1.38
C SER A 67 -5.66 -13.44 -2.12
N ARG A 68 -6.13 -14.62 -1.71
CA ARG A 68 -7.42 -15.22 -2.04
C ARG A 68 -8.32 -15.14 -0.81
N TYR A 69 -9.61 -15.09 -1.07
CA TYR A 69 -10.63 -14.89 -0.08
C TYR A 69 -11.76 -15.92 -0.24
N ASP A 70 -12.42 -16.25 0.86
CA ASP A 70 -13.71 -16.93 0.83
C ASP A 70 -14.87 -15.92 0.76
N ASP A 71 -16.11 -16.42 0.76
CA ASP A 71 -17.32 -15.60 0.63
C ASP A 71 -17.55 -14.63 1.81
N PHE A 72 -16.84 -14.81 2.93
CA PHE A 72 -16.90 -13.96 4.11
C PHE A 72 -15.73 -12.96 4.17
N ASN A 73 -14.98 -12.77 3.08
CA ASN A 73 -13.79 -11.93 2.99
C ASN A 73 -12.64 -12.36 3.93
N ARG A 74 -12.61 -13.63 4.36
CA ARG A 74 -11.49 -14.15 5.14
C ARG A 74 -10.40 -14.63 4.20
N VAL A 75 -9.14 -14.38 4.55
CA VAL A 75 -7.99 -14.79 3.73
C VAL A 75 -7.88 -16.32 3.75
N THR A 76 -7.75 -16.93 2.57
CA THR A 76 -7.55 -18.37 2.39
C THR A 76 -6.19 -18.73 1.77
N GLY A 77 -5.40 -17.73 1.40
CA GLY A 77 -3.97 -17.85 1.04
C GLY A 77 -3.62 -17.25 -0.31
#